data_AF-A0A6P8CMS7-F1
#
_entry.id   AF-A0A6P8CMS7-F1
#
_cell.length_a   1.000
_cell.length_b   1.000
_cell.length_c   1.000
_cell.angle_alpha   90.00
_cell.angle_beta   90.00
_cell.angle_gamma   90.00
#
_symmetry.space_group_name_H-M   'P 1'
#
loop_
_entity.id
_entity.type
_entity.pdbx_description
1 polymer ?
#
loop_
_entity_poly.entity_id
_entity_poly.type
_entity_poly.pdbx_seq_one_letter_code
_entity_poly.pdbx_strand_id
1 'polypeptide(L)'
;MRLQSAKAIWDYLKTEYEGDEKIRGMKVLNLMREFERLQMNESETAKQFADKLVEIANKILVLGTDLSEARLVQKLLVSVPERYEATIASLENTKELSDLKFAEVLSALQAPEHRRMMRIEEPVEGALQAKVKQGNLANNQGSTSSDAGDG
;
A
#
# COMPACT_ATOMS: atom_id res chain seq x y z
N MET A 1 -47.72 1.36 -26.20
CA MET A 1 -48.76 1.86 -25.26
C MET A 1 -48.99 3.34 -25.56
N ARG A 2 -50.23 3.80 -25.75
CA ARG A 2 -50.54 5.25 -25.92
C ARG A 2 -51.06 5.79 -24.58
N LEU A 3 -50.30 6.68 -23.96
CA LEU A 3 -50.72 7.40 -22.75
C LEU A 3 -51.45 8.68 -23.19
N GLN A 4 -52.70 8.86 -22.78
CA GLN A 4 -53.59 9.93 -23.30
C GLN A 4 -53.74 11.14 -22.38
N SER A 5 -53.05 11.18 -21.26
CA SER A 5 -53.04 12.34 -20.37
C SER A 5 -51.62 12.66 -19.90
N ALA A 6 -51.35 13.95 -19.66
CA ALA A 6 -50.08 14.39 -19.10
C ALA A 6 -49.77 13.69 -17.77
N LYS A 7 -50.80 13.44 -16.93
CA LYS A 7 -50.66 12.70 -15.69
C LYS A 7 -50.22 11.24 -15.92
N ALA A 8 -50.80 10.55 -16.89
CA ALA A 8 -50.42 9.17 -17.19
C ALA A 8 -48.98 9.07 -17.74
N ILE A 9 -48.55 10.05 -18.54
CA ILE A 9 -47.17 10.17 -19.03
C ILE A 9 -46.21 10.41 -17.85
N TRP A 10 -46.57 11.31 -16.93
CA TRP A 10 -45.77 11.60 -15.73
C TRP A 10 -45.66 10.41 -14.77
N ASP A 11 -46.77 9.73 -14.47
CA ASP A 11 -46.79 8.57 -13.57
C ASP A 11 -45.96 7.40 -14.17
N TYR A 12 -46.02 7.20 -15.50
CA TYR A 12 -45.19 6.22 -16.20
C TYR A 12 -43.69 6.58 -16.12
N LEU A 13 -43.33 7.83 -16.44
CA LEU A 13 -41.94 8.30 -16.37
C LEU A 13 -41.39 8.18 -14.95
N LYS A 14 -42.17 8.58 -13.95
CA LYS A 14 -41.78 8.46 -12.54
C LYS A 14 -41.52 7.00 -12.17
N THR A 15 -42.40 6.08 -12.56
CA THR A 15 -42.27 4.65 -12.22
C THR A 15 -41.02 4.03 -12.87
N GLU A 16 -40.77 4.37 -14.14
CA GLU A 16 -39.60 3.87 -14.89
C GLU A 16 -38.28 4.37 -14.27
N TYR A 17 -38.22 5.65 -13.88
CA TYR A 17 -37.00 6.28 -13.36
C TYR A 17 -36.80 6.08 -11.84
N GLU A 18 -37.88 5.96 -11.04
CA GLU A 18 -37.78 5.65 -9.60
C GLU A 18 -37.19 4.24 -9.36
N GLY A 19 -37.44 3.30 -10.28
CA GLY A 19 -36.78 2.00 -10.28
C GLY A 19 -35.26 2.12 -10.47
N ASP A 20 -34.82 2.97 -11.39
CA ASP A 20 -33.40 3.24 -11.62
C ASP A 20 -32.76 3.98 -10.42
N GLU A 21 -33.46 4.93 -9.80
CA GLU A 21 -33.00 5.61 -8.58
C GLU A 21 -32.81 4.65 -7.40
N LYS A 22 -33.77 3.75 -7.16
CA LYS A 22 -33.67 2.72 -6.10
C LYS A 22 -32.50 1.77 -6.34
N ILE A 23 -32.31 1.32 -7.58
CA ILE A 23 -31.19 0.45 -7.96
C ILE A 23 -29.86 1.19 -7.79
N ARG A 24 -29.79 2.45 -8.21
CA ARG A 24 -28.61 3.31 -8.06
C ARG A 24 -28.26 3.52 -6.59
N GLY A 25 -29.24 3.85 -5.74
CA GLY A 25 -29.05 3.97 -4.30
C GLY A 25 -28.54 2.67 -3.68
N MET A 26 -29.09 1.52 -4.07
CA MET A 26 -28.60 0.21 -3.60
C MET A 26 -27.15 -0.07 -4.03
N LYS A 27 -26.77 0.29 -5.27
CA LYS A 27 -25.39 0.16 -5.74
C LYS A 27 -24.43 1.02 -4.92
N VAL A 28 -24.79 2.27 -4.62
CA VAL A 28 -24.00 3.16 -3.75
C VAL A 28 -23.82 2.54 -2.37
N LEU A 29 -24.90 2.04 -1.75
CA LEU A 29 -24.82 1.40 -0.43
C LEU A 29 -23.92 0.15 -0.42
N ASN A 30 -23.95 -0.65 -1.49
CA ASN A 30 -23.08 -1.81 -1.61
C ASN A 30 -21.60 -1.41 -1.77
N LEU A 31 -21.30 -0.37 -2.56
CA LEU A 31 -19.95 0.17 -2.71
C LEU A 31 -19.44 0.80 -1.42
N MET A 32 -20.28 1.53 -0.68
CA MET A 32 -19.94 2.04 0.65
C MET A 32 -19.61 0.89 1.61
N ARG A 33 -20.39 -0.19 1.60
CA ARG A 33 -20.08 -1.38 2.40
C ARG A 33 -18.75 -2.02 2.01
N GLU A 34 -18.46 -2.10 0.71
CA GLU A 34 -17.19 -2.60 0.20
C GLU A 34 -16.02 -1.72 0.65
N PHE A 35 -16.17 -0.40 0.55
CA PHE A 35 -15.21 0.59 1.03
C PHE A 35 -14.92 0.39 2.52
N GLU A 36 -15.94 0.31 3.37
CA GLU A 36 -15.76 0.16 4.82
C GLU A 36 -15.06 -1.16 5.18
N ARG A 37 -15.36 -2.25 4.47
CA ARG A 37 -14.75 -3.57 4.70
C ARG A 37 -13.33 -3.70 4.13
N LEU A 38 -12.95 -2.85 3.18
CA LEU A 38 -11.66 -2.95 2.52
C LEU A 38 -10.52 -2.80 3.53
N GLN A 39 -9.58 -3.74 3.54
CA GLN A 39 -8.40 -3.74 4.41
C GLN A 39 -7.18 -4.05 3.57
N MET A 40 -6.05 -3.44 3.91
CA MET A 40 -4.81 -3.64 3.18
C MET A 40 -4.19 -4.96 3.59
N ASN A 41 -3.71 -5.74 2.62
CA ASN A 41 -3.05 -7.00 2.91
C ASN A 41 -1.59 -6.79 3.36
N GLU A 42 -1.02 -7.80 4.02
CA GLU A 42 0.37 -7.74 4.49
C GLU A 42 1.41 -7.64 3.36
N SER A 43 1.13 -8.26 2.22
CA SER A 43 2.00 -8.25 1.04
C SER A 43 1.69 -7.14 0.03
N GLU A 44 0.61 -6.40 0.25
CA GLU A 44 0.17 -5.34 -0.65
C GLU A 44 1.00 -4.07 -0.42
N THR A 45 1.29 -3.32 -1.49
CA THR A 45 1.96 -2.01 -1.41
C THR A 45 0.96 -0.90 -1.16
N ALA A 46 1.40 0.20 -0.54
CA ALA A 46 0.53 1.34 -0.24
C ALA A 46 -0.16 1.88 -1.50
N LYS A 47 0.54 1.86 -2.64
CA LYS A 47 -0.01 2.24 -3.95
C LYS A 47 -1.16 1.35 -4.40
N GLN A 48 -0.98 0.03 -4.37
CA GLN A 48 -2.01 -0.92 -4.80
C GLN A 48 -3.29 -0.77 -3.97
N PHE A 49 -3.13 -0.57 -2.66
CA PHE A 49 -4.27 -0.33 -1.78
C PHE A 49 -4.97 1.00 -2.07
N ALA A 50 -4.19 2.08 -2.25
CA ALA A 50 -4.72 3.39 -2.61
C ALA A 50 -5.48 3.37 -3.95
N ASP A 51 -4.98 2.64 -4.95
CA ASP A 51 -5.64 2.49 -6.25
C ASP A 51 -7.03 1.85 -6.08
N LYS A 52 -7.19 0.83 -5.22
CA LYS A 52 -8.50 0.23 -4.90
C LYS A 52 -9.45 1.22 -4.22
N LEU A 53 -8.95 2.02 -3.29
CA LEU A 53 -9.77 3.05 -2.63
C LEU A 53 -10.30 4.07 -3.63
N VAL A 54 -9.43 4.57 -4.50
CA VAL A 54 -9.78 5.53 -5.55
C VAL A 54 -10.74 4.91 -6.56
N GLU A 55 -10.57 3.62 -6.91
CA GLU A 55 -11.48 2.92 -7.80
C GLU A 55 -12.92 2.87 -7.23
N ILE A 56 -13.08 2.52 -5.94
CA ILE A 56 -14.39 2.50 -5.29
C ILE A 56 -14.98 3.91 -5.22
N ALA A 57 -14.18 4.91 -4.85
CA ALA A 57 -14.61 6.31 -4.80
C ALA A 57 -15.13 6.80 -6.16
N ASN A 58 -14.41 6.50 -7.25
CA ASN A 58 -14.81 6.85 -8.60
C ASN A 58 -16.12 6.16 -9.01
N LYS A 59 -16.32 4.88 -8.64
CA LYS A 59 -17.60 4.19 -8.89
C LYS A 59 -18.77 4.86 -8.17
N ILE A 60 -18.56 5.31 -6.93
CA ILE A 60 -19.56 6.04 -6.15
C ILE A 60 -19.86 7.41 -6.79
N LEU A 61 -18.82 8.12 -7.23
CA LEU A 61 -18.93 9.41 -7.92
C LEU A 61 -19.75 9.34 -9.20
N VAL A 62 -19.51 8.33 -10.03
CA VAL A 62 -20.26 8.10 -11.28
C VAL A 62 -21.75 7.83 -11.01
N LEU A 63 -22.10 7.30 -9.83
CA LEU A 63 -23.49 7.10 -9.40
C LEU A 63 -24.12 8.37 -8.81
N GLY A 64 -23.39 9.49 -8.78
CA GLY A 64 -23.87 10.80 -8.36
C GLY A 64 -23.76 11.07 -6.85
N THR A 65 -22.99 10.26 -6.13
CA THR A 65 -22.68 10.49 -4.70
C THR A 65 -21.20 10.82 -4.57
N ASP A 66 -20.84 11.80 -3.75
CA ASP A 66 -19.42 12.13 -3.53
C ASP A 66 -18.86 11.43 -2.29
N LEU A 67 -17.60 11.00 -2.36
CA LEU A 67 -16.85 10.45 -1.25
C LEU A 67 -15.67 11.36 -0.96
N SER A 68 -15.72 12.07 0.17
CA SER A 68 -14.76 13.13 0.47
C SER A 68 -13.31 12.62 0.56
N GLU A 69 -12.36 13.47 0.17
CA GLU A 69 -10.93 13.16 0.32
C GLU A 69 -10.55 12.84 1.76
N ALA A 70 -11.14 13.56 2.74
CA ALA A 70 -10.97 13.28 4.16
C ALA A 70 -11.37 11.85 4.52
N ARG A 71 -12.42 11.30 3.89
CA ARG A 71 -12.84 9.90 4.12
C ARG A 71 -11.84 8.91 3.54
N LEU A 72 -11.24 9.22 2.39
CA LEU A 72 -10.16 8.41 1.80
C LEU A 72 -8.91 8.40 2.67
N VAL A 73 -8.52 9.57 3.20
CA VAL A 73 -7.39 9.72 4.12
C VAL A 73 -7.61 8.90 5.39
N GLN A 74 -8.76 9.08 6.05
CA GLN A 74 -9.12 8.29 7.24
C GLN A 74 -9.08 6.80 6.95
N LYS A 75 -9.64 6.38 5.81
CA LYS A 75 -9.68 4.98 5.43
C LYS A 75 -8.28 4.42 5.22
N LEU A 76 -7.40 5.16 4.55
CA LEU A 76 -6.01 4.78 4.33
C LEU A 76 -5.26 4.63 5.66
N LEU A 77 -5.38 5.58 6.58
CA LEU A 77 -4.68 5.54 7.87
C LEU A 77 -5.12 4.37 8.76
N VAL A 78 -6.42 4.05 8.80
CA VAL A 78 -6.97 3.01 9.69
C VAL A 78 -6.86 1.60 9.11
N SER A 79 -6.66 1.46 7.80
CA SER A 79 -6.74 0.16 7.13
C SER A 79 -5.39 -0.39 6.65
N VAL A 80 -4.30 0.33 6.90
CA VAL A 80 -2.95 -0.13 6.59
C VAL A 80 -2.41 -1.01 7.74
N PRO A 81 -1.51 -1.97 7.47
CA PRO A 81 -1.06 -2.89 8.51
C PRO A 81 0.03 -2.30 9.40
N GLU A 82 0.36 -3.02 10.49
CA GLU A 82 1.25 -2.55 11.57
C GLU A 82 2.62 -2.03 11.07
N ARG A 83 3.12 -2.57 9.95
CA ARG A 83 4.40 -2.14 9.35
C ARG A 83 4.45 -0.64 9.00
N TYR A 84 3.31 0.04 8.89
CA TYR A 84 3.22 1.48 8.63
C TYR A 84 3.02 2.34 9.88
N GLU A 85 2.83 1.76 11.08
CA GLU A 85 2.52 2.48 12.32
C GLU A 85 3.52 3.59 12.63
N ALA A 86 4.82 3.33 12.48
CA ALA A 86 5.84 4.35 12.68
C ALA A 86 5.69 5.55 11.72
N THR A 87 5.19 5.32 10.50
CA THR A 87 4.94 6.39 9.52
C THR A 87 3.66 7.15 9.88
N ILE A 88 2.60 6.45 10.32
CA ILE A 88 1.35 7.07 10.78
C ILE A 88 1.63 7.96 11.99
N ALA A 89 2.30 7.44 13.03
CA ALA A 89 2.64 8.21 14.21
C ALA A 89 3.48 9.45 13.86
N SER A 90 4.38 9.35 12.89
CA SER A 90 5.13 10.52 12.40
C SER A 90 4.22 11.54 11.71
N LEU A 91 3.22 11.11 10.94
CA LEU A 91 2.28 12.02 10.27
C LEU A 91 1.42 12.75 11.31
N GLU A 92 0.84 12.01 12.25
CA GLU A 92 -0.01 12.55 13.33
C GLU A 92 0.70 13.61 14.18
N ASN A 93 2.00 13.41 14.47
CA ASN A 93 2.78 14.37 15.24
C ASN A 93 3.16 15.64 14.46
N THR A 94 3.03 15.64 13.13
CA THR A 94 3.49 16.77 12.29
C THR A 94 2.38 17.64 11.75
N LYS A 95 1.16 17.11 11.61
CA LYS A 95 0.02 17.82 11.03
C LYS A 95 -1.29 17.36 11.67
N GLU A 96 -2.24 18.28 11.76
CA GLU A 96 -3.63 17.96 12.08
C GLU A 96 -4.23 17.07 11.00
N LEU A 97 -5.01 16.06 11.42
CA LEU A 97 -5.62 15.08 10.50
C LEU A 97 -6.56 15.74 9.47
N SER A 98 -7.15 16.89 9.80
CA SER A 98 -8.04 17.65 8.91
C SER A 98 -7.32 18.25 7.70
N ASP A 99 -6.00 18.46 7.82
CA ASP A 99 -5.20 19.17 6.82
C ASP A 99 -4.40 18.21 5.92
N LEU A 100 -4.45 16.91 6.24
CA LEU A 100 -3.78 15.87 5.47
C LEU A 100 -4.48 15.64 4.14
N LYS A 101 -3.70 15.69 3.06
CA LYS A 101 -4.15 15.33 1.71
C LYS A 101 -3.86 13.87 1.41
N PHE A 102 -4.70 13.24 0.60
CA PHE A 102 -4.56 11.83 0.25
C PHE A 102 -3.20 11.52 -0.39
N ALA A 103 -2.76 12.36 -1.32
CA ALA A 103 -1.47 12.21 -1.99
C ALA A 103 -0.26 12.34 -1.04
N GLU A 104 -0.36 13.17 -0.01
CA GLU A 104 0.72 13.34 0.98
C GLU A 104 0.87 12.08 1.85
N VAL A 105 -0.26 11.55 2.35
CA VAL A 105 -0.28 10.32 3.15
C VAL A 105 0.24 9.15 2.32
N LEU A 106 -0.23 9.00 1.08
CA LEU A 106 0.24 7.95 0.18
C LEU A 106 1.77 8.05 -0.06
N SER A 107 2.27 9.26 -0.35
CA SER A 107 3.70 9.48 -0.58
C SER A 107 4.54 9.12 0.65
N ALA A 108 4.06 9.46 1.86
CA ALA A 108 4.72 9.13 3.11
C ALA A 108 4.78 7.61 3.34
N LEU A 109 3.71 6.87 3.04
CA LEU A 109 3.67 5.41 3.16
C LEU A 109 4.57 4.71 2.13
N GLN A 110 4.73 5.25 0.92
CA GLN A 110 5.58 4.68 -0.12
C GLN A 110 7.09 4.91 0.10
N ALA A 111 7.48 6.00 0.76
CA ALA A 111 8.90 6.34 0.94
C ALA A 111 9.70 5.25 1.69
N PRO A 112 9.21 4.66 2.80
CA PRO A 112 9.82 3.48 3.41
C PRO A 112 9.89 2.26 2.49
N GLU A 113 8.86 2.00 1.68
CA GLU A 113 8.82 0.85 0.75
C GLU A 113 9.92 0.95 -0.31
N HIS A 114 10.03 2.11 -0.98
CA HIS A 114 11.08 2.37 -1.97
C HIS A 114 12.48 2.24 -1.35
N ARG A 115 12.69 2.75 -0.13
CA ARG A 115 13.98 2.61 0.57
C ARG A 115 14.33 1.17 0.89
N ARG A 116 13.35 0.32 1.23
CA ARG A 116 13.57 -1.11 1.47
C ARG A 116 13.92 -1.83 0.17
N MET A 117 13.21 -1.53 -0.93
CA MET A 117 13.48 -2.10 -2.24
C MET A 117 14.94 -1.82 -2.69
N MET A 118 15.40 -0.57 -2.58
CA MET A 118 16.78 -0.19 -2.93
C MET A 118 17.85 -0.91 -2.10
N ARG A 119 17.57 -1.28 -0.84
CA ARG A 119 18.51 -2.04 0.02
C ARG A 119 18.54 -3.53 -0.29
N ILE A 120 17.46 -4.07 -0.84
CA ILE A 120 17.37 -5.48 -1.24
C ILE A 120 18.02 -5.68 -2.62
N GLU A 121 18.01 -4.63 -3.46
CA GLU A 121 18.67 -4.63 -4.77
C GLU A 121 20.17 -4.33 -4.74
N GLU A 122 20.75 -3.90 -3.59
CA GLU A 122 22.21 -3.86 -3.46
C GLU A 122 22.76 -5.30 -3.50
N PRO A 123 23.63 -5.63 -4.46
CA PRO A 123 24.13 -6.98 -4.60
C PRO A 123 24.95 -7.33 -3.35
N VAL A 124 24.71 -8.54 -2.85
CA VAL A 124 25.42 -9.19 -1.74
C VAL A 124 26.90 -9.49 -2.08
N GLU A 125 27.51 -8.75 -3.01
CA GLU A 125 28.87 -8.97 -3.51
C GLU A 125 29.96 -8.46 -2.56
N GLY A 126 29.61 -7.70 -1.52
CA GLY A 126 30.60 -7.15 -0.59
C GLY A 126 31.01 -8.05 0.60
N ALA A 127 30.25 -9.09 0.93
CA ALA A 127 30.38 -9.76 2.24
C ALA A 127 31.05 -11.15 2.22
N LEU A 128 31.63 -11.59 1.10
CA LEU A 128 32.27 -12.90 0.95
C LEU A 128 33.79 -12.79 0.66
N GLN A 129 34.52 -11.98 1.43
CA GLN A 129 35.99 -12.00 1.41
C GLN A 129 36.60 -11.92 2.81
N ALA A 130 36.25 -12.89 3.67
CA ALA A 130 36.94 -13.08 4.94
C ALA A 130 37.11 -14.57 5.24
N LYS A 131 37.84 -15.31 4.39
CA LYS A 131 38.44 -16.64 4.71
C LYS A 131 39.30 -17.25 3.58
N VAL A 132 40.25 -16.51 2.98
CA VAL A 132 41.28 -17.13 2.09
C VAL A 132 42.69 -16.54 2.31
N LYS A 133 43.03 -16.12 3.54
CA LYS A 133 44.41 -15.69 3.90
C LYS A 133 44.93 -16.31 5.21
N GLN A 134 44.47 -17.51 5.55
CA GLN A 134 45.11 -18.36 6.57
C GLN A 134 45.43 -19.70 5.90
N GLY A 135 46.53 -19.77 5.17
CA GLY A 135 46.96 -20.99 4.46
C GLY A 135 48.38 -20.92 3.90
N ASN A 136 48.89 -19.72 3.57
CA ASN A 136 50.22 -19.56 2.97
C ASN A 136 51.25 -18.93 3.92
N LEU A 137 51.42 -19.51 5.11
CA LEU A 137 52.55 -19.21 6.02
C LEU A 137 53.32 -20.46 6.44
N ALA A 138 53.16 -21.58 5.72
CA ALA A 138 53.96 -22.78 5.91
C ALA A 138 54.76 -23.06 4.62
N ASN A 139 55.89 -22.37 4.48
CA ASN A 139 57.11 -22.88 3.85
C ASN A 139 58.03 -21.69 3.62
N ASN A 140 59.10 -21.61 4.43
CA ASN A 140 60.47 -21.51 3.93
C ASN A 140 61.43 -21.14 5.07
N GLN A 141 61.92 -22.14 5.82
CA GLN A 141 63.29 -22.21 6.38
C GLN A 141 63.56 -23.72 6.51
N GLY A 142 64.51 -24.32 5.80
CA GLY A 142 65.91 -23.91 5.70
C GLY A 142 66.71 -24.87 6.57
N SER A 143 67.12 -25.98 5.97
CA SER A 143 67.92 -27.06 6.54
C SER A 143 69.33 -26.61 6.93
N THR A 144 69.79 -26.95 8.13
CA THR A 144 71.20 -27.32 8.39
C THR A 144 71.29 -28.36 9.51
N SER A 145 72.06 -29.40 9.19
CA SER A 145 72.50 -30.56 9.97
C SER A 145 73.33 -30.23 11.22
N SER A 146 73.28 -31.09 12.24
CA SER A 146 74.30 -32.12 12.47
C SER A 146 74.22 -32.72 13.89
N ASP A 147 74.38 -34.04 13.92
CA ASP A 147 74.65 -34.89 15.07
C ASP A 147 75.67 -34.32 16.06
N ALA A 148 75.43 -34.55 17.35
CA ALA A 148 76.34 -35.31 18.21
C ALA A 148 75.65 -35.59 19.56
N GLY A 149 75.39 -36.87 19.82
CA GLY A 149 75.14 -37.37 21.16
C GLY A 149 76.44 -37.84 21.83
N ASP A 150 76.30 -38.03 23.12
CA ASP A 150 77.05 -38.93 24.02
C ASP A 150 78.21 -38.35 24.83
N GLY A 151 78.14 -38.64 26.13
CA GLY A 151 78.99 -38.17 27.22
C GLY A 151 78.22 -38.08 28.54
#